data_AF-A0A162GK41-F1
#
_entry.id   AF-A0A162GK41-F1
#
_cell.length_a   1.000
_cell.length_b   1.000
_cell.length_c   1.000
_cell.angle_alpha   90.00
_cell.angle_beta   90.00
_cell.angle_gamma   90.00
#
_symmetry.space_group_name_H-M   'P 1'
#
loop_
_entity.id
_entity.type
_entity.pdbx_description
1 polymer ?
#
loop_
_entity_poly.entity_id
_entity_poly.type
_entity_poly.pdbx_seq_one_letter_code
_entity_poly.pdbx_strand_id
1 'polypeptide(L)'
;MLINCPRCGFQQPKDKYCAQCGVDMENFKPATPPMWKRVFGNPLVQLSLLVVVAGGVGISLYQKGQQNLERRVSYLKSTVQINPSSTTSVASLAETVDSEPTEQASQEPAETASDNDASDGSVSAFKVAPAAGANPTATATPTTTPAEKSARAGAKDGSHLIVYYAEVGRGSLNAIMGASRSTGQFMNFNDYAAGILPTVDSNINRPQITILHKEDRALDGARTLQWSYSIKDRRDPSVEIGLTTFFEISEIEGNILRGNLEIQRTWKDPTPAGTFEVQRKSFPAIFEIGGRTGFFLAGVMPPHSNLENEDELTAIDVFKILRSPRFRAGDSEFVIFIEFVKGN
;
A
#
# COMPACT_ATOMS: atom_id res chain seq x y z
N MET A 1 53.12 49.86 -25.22
CA MET A 1 51.95 49.49 -24.39
C MET A 1 50.95 48.80 -25.29
N LEU A 2 50.61 47.54 -25.03
CA LEU A 2 49.55 46.83 -25.77
C LEU A 2 48.18 47.16 -25.15
N ILE A 3 47.15 47.19 -25.98
CA ILE A 3 45.75 47.39 -25.59
C ILE A 3 44.90 46.22 -26.10
N ASN A 4 43.84 45.89 -25.38
CA ASN A 4 42.91 44.83 -25.76
C ASN A 4 41.75 45.42 -26.56
N CYS A 5 41.39 44.82 -27.69
CA CYS A 5 40.21 45.20 -28.44
C CYS A 5 38.94 44.95 -27.60
N PRO A 6 38.06 45.95 -27.39
CA PRO A 6 36.86 45.79 -26.56
C PRO A 6 35.78 44.89 -27.20
N ARG A 7 35.88 44.58 -28.50
CA ARG A 7 34.92 43.73 -29.21
C ARG A 7 35.32 42.26 -29.20
N CYS A 8 36.59 41.95 -29.46
CA CYS A 8 37.07 40.56 -29.61
C CYS A 8 38.15 40.13 -28.62
N GLY A 9 38.68 41.04 -27.79
CA GLY A 9 39.72 40.73 -26.81
C GLY A 9 41.16 40.63 -27.35
N PHE A 10 41.37 40.85 -28.65
CA PHE A 10 42.70 40.75 -29.28
C PHE A 10 43.68 41.81 -28.73
N GLN A 11 44.90 41.37 -28.38
CA GLN A 11 45.98 42.23 -27.88
C GLN A 11 46.78 42.82 -29.04
N GLN A 12 46.82 44.14 -29.15
CA GLN A 12 47.57 44.83 -30.20
C GLN A 12 48.21 46.14 -29.69
N PRO A 13 49.22 46.69 -30.38
CA PRO A 13 49.69 48.05 -30.15
C PRO A 13 48.56 49.08 -30.34
N LYS A 14 48.75 50.30 -29.82
CA LYS A 14 47.74 51.36 -29.92
C LYS A 14 47.56 51.79 -31.38
N ASP A 15 46.41 51.43 -31.95
CA ASP A 15 46.01 51.74 -33.32
C ASP A 15 44.51 52.13 -33.34
N LYS A 16 44.10 52.89 -34.36
CA LYS A 16 42.71 53.36 -34.54
C LYS A 16 41.76 52.19 -34.83
N TYR A 17 42.23 51.16 -35.52
CA TYR A 17 41.41 50.00 -35.87
C TYR A 17 41.96 48.69 -35.28
N CYS A 18 41.05 47.79 -34.92
CA CYS A 18 41.46 46.43 -34.54
C CYS A 18 41.91 45.62 -35.77
N ALA A 19 43.13 45.08 -35.74
CA ALA A 19 43.69 44.27 -36.80
C ALA A 19 42.88 42.98 -37.06
N GLN A 20 42.18 42.45 -36.06
CA GLN A 20 41.41 41.21 -36.19
C GLN A 20 39.93 41.43 -36.54
N CYS A 21 39.28 42.46 -36.01
CA CYS A 21 37.82 42.66 -36.20
C CYS A 21 37.43 44.00 -36.85
N GLY A 22 38.40 44.84 -37.22
CA GLY A 22 38.19 46.10 -37.94
C GLY A 22 37.46 47.20 -37.17
N VAL A 23 37.20 47.02 -35.86
CA VAL A 23 36.45 47.99 -35.06
C VAL A 23 37.30 49.23 -34.78
N ASP A 24 36.70 50.42 -34.92
CA ASP A 24 37.30 51.70 -34.52
C ASP A 24 37.40 51.74 -32.99
N MET A 25 38.62 51.70 -32.46
CA MET A 25 38.90 51.67 -31.02
C MET A 25 38.71 53.02 -30.34
N GLU A 26 38.74 54.13 -31.07
CA GLU A 26 38.59 55.49 -30.53
C GLU A 26 37.10 55.85 -30.37
N ASN A 27 36.27 55.41 -31.31
CA ASN A 27 34.83 55.70 -31.33
C ASN A 27 33.95 54.55 -30.84
N PHE A 28 34.53 53.44 -30.35
CA PHE A 28 33.75 52.29 -29.91
C PHE A 28 32.89 52.61 -28.69
N LYS A 29 31.58 52.70 -28.90
CA LYS A 29 30.58 52.70 -27.82
C LYS A 29 30.10 51.26 -27.63
N PRO A 30 30.40 50.60 -26.49
CA PRO A 30 29.88 49.25 -26.24
C PRO A 30 28.35 49.29 -26.30
N ALA A 31 27.76 48.28 -26.95
CA ALA A 31 26.30 48.15 -26.98
C ALA A 31 25.78 48.12 -25.54
N THR A 32 24.77 48.95 -25.24
CA THR A 32 24.15 48.95 -23.92
C THR A 32 23.64 47.54 -23.63
N PRO A 33 23.96 46.96 -22.46
CA PRO A 33 23.50 45.61 -22.14
C PRO A 33 21.97 45.60 -22.18
N PRO A 34 21.35 44.51 -22.69
CA PRO A 34 19.91 44.42 -22.78
C PRO A 34 19.30 44.55 -21.37
N MET A 35 18.15 45.22 -21.25
CA MET A 35 17.59 45.63 -19.95
C MET A 35 17.47 44.48 -18.94
N TRP A 36 17.15 43.26 -19.37
CA TRP A 36 17.06 42.10 -18.49
C TRP A 36 18.38 41.80 -17.76
N LYS A 37 19.55 41.93 -18.42
CA LYS A 37 20.85 41.72 -17.77
C LYS A 37 21.13 42.77 -16.69
N ARG A 38 20.62 44.00 -16.84
CA ARG A 38 20.69 45.03 -15.78
C ARG A 38 19.79 44.70 -14.60
N VAL A 39 18.60 44.15 -14.85
CA VAL A 39 17.65 43.78 -13.79
C VAL A 39 18.16 42.58 -12.99
N PHE A 40 18.62 41.51 -13.64
CA PHE A 40 19.13 40.31 -12.95
C PHE A 40 20.54 40.49 -12.35
N GLY A 41 21.30 41.48 -12.80
CA GLY A 41 22.60 41.83 -12.22
C GLY A 41 22.51 42.66 -10.93
N ASN A 42 21.32 43.12 -10.54
CA ASN A 42 21.14 43.90 -9.32
C ASN A 42 21.02 42.95 -8.10
N PRO A 43 21.93 43.01 -7.11
CA PRO A 43 21.89 42.14 -5.93
C PRO A 43 20.60 42.29 -5.11
N LEU A 44 19.96 43.47 -5.14
CA LEU A 44 18.68 43.68 -4.46
C LEU A 44 17.55 42.85 -5.10
N VAL A 45 17.56 42.72 -6.44
CA VAL A 45 16.57 41.90 -7.15
C VAL A 45 16.78 40.42 -6.82
N GLN A 46 18.04 39.97 -6.79
CA GLN A 46 18.38 38.60 -6.39
C GLN A 46 17.94 38.28 -4.95
N LEU A 47 18.17 39.21 -4.01
CA LEU A 47 17.73 39.07 -2.62
C LEU A 47 16.19 39.01 -2.53
N SER A 48 15.49 39.88 -3.25
CA SER A 48 14.02 39.90 -3.27
C SER A 48 13.43 38.61 -3.83
N LEU A 49 14.03 38.05 -4.88
CA LEU A 49 13.62 36.78 -5.48
C LEU A 49 13.81 35.63 -4.49
N LEU A 50 14.92 35.61 -3.76
CA LEU A 50 15.20 34.58 -2.76
C LEU A 50 14.16 34.61 -1.63
N VAL A 51 13.80 35.80 -1.14
CA VAL A 51 12.75 35.95 -0.12
C VAL A 51 11.40 35.44 -0.61
N VAL A 52 11.02 35.74 -1.86
CA VAL A 52 9.76 35.25 -2.45
C VAL A 52 9.76 33.73 -2.58
N VAL A 53 10.86 33.13 -3.02
CA VAL A 53 10.99 31.67 -3.15
C VAL A 53 10.94 31.00 -1.78
N ALA A 54 11.70 31.49 -0.80
CA ALA A 54 11.71 30.95 0.56
C ALA A 54 10.33 31.09 1.23
N GLY A 55 9.68 32.24 1.06
CA GLY A 55 8.32 32.47 1.54
C GLY A 55 7.30 31.54 0.89
N GLY A 56 7.37 31.37 -0.44
CA GLY A 56 6.48 30.48 -1.18
C GLY A 56 6.61 29.01 -0.74
N VAL A 57 7.84 28.52 -0.55
CA VAL A 57 8.09 27.17 -0.02
C VAL A 57 7.55 27.04 1.40
N GLY A 58 7.79 28.03 2.26
CA GLY A 58 7.29 28.04 3.64
C GLY A 58 5.76 27.98 3.71
N ILE A 59 5.07 28.80 2.91
CA ILE A 59 3.60 28.79 2.83
C ILE A 59 3.07 27.46 2.29
N SER A 60 3.71 26.89 1.26
CA SER A 60 3.31 25.60 0.69
C SER A 60 3.44 24.45 1.70
N LEU A 61 4.54 24.41 2.46
CA LEU A 61 4.73 23.44 3.53
C LEU A 61 3.72 23.63 4.66
N TYR A 62 3.40 24.88 5.03
CA TYR A 62 2.39 25.18 6.04
C TYR A 62 0.99 24.70 5.63
N GLN A 63 0.58 24.97 4.39
CA GLN A 63 -0.71 24.50 3.85
C GLN A 63 -0.79 22.97 3.80
N LYS A 64 0.29 22.29 3.37
CA LYS A 64 0.36 20.82 3.41
C LYS A 64 0.32 20.28 4.85
N GLY A 65 0.89 20.99 5.80
CA GLY A 65 0.82 20.65 7.23
C GLY A 65 -0.61 20.72 7.76
N GLN A 66 -1.35 21.78 7.43
CA GLN A 66 -2.75 21.93 7.84
C GLN A 66 -3.66 20.84 7.25
N GLN A 67 -3.51 20.52 5.96
CA GLN A 67 -4.29 19.43 5.35
C GLN A 67 -4.02 18.07 6.00
N ASN A 68 -2.78 17.81 6.42
CA ASN A 68 -2.45 16.59 7.16
C ASN A 68 -3.04 16.59 8.57
N LEU A 69 -3.08 17.74 9.25
CA LEU A 69 -3.73 17.89 10.56
C LEU A 69 -5.24 17.68 10.45
N GLU A 70 -5.90 18.29 9.48
CA GLU A 70 -7.33 18.10 9.24
C GLU A 70 -7.67 16.63 8.94
N ARG A 71 -6.85 15.94 8.14
CA ARG A 71 -7.02 14.49 7.91
C ARG A 71 -6.88 13.68 9.20
N ARG A 72 -5.92 14.01 10.07
CA ARG A 72 -5.73 13.33 11.36
C ARG A 72 -6.89 13.60 12.32
N VAL A 73 -7.37 14.84 12.40
CA VAL A 73 -8.52 15.19 13.24
C VAL A 73 -9.81 14.57 12.71
N SER A 74 -10.02 14.56 11.38
CA SER A 74 -11.16 13.89 10.77
C SER A 74 -11.14 12.38 11.00
N TYR A 75 -9.96 11.76 10.94
CA TYR A 75 -9.80 10.32 11.23
C TYR A 75 -10.10 9.99 12.70
N LEU A 76 -9.64 10.83 13.63
CA LEU A 76 -9.97 10.70 15.06
C LEU A 76 -11.46 10.91 15.32
N LYS A 77 -12.09 11.86 14.62
CA LYS A 77 -13.53 12.15 14.78
C LYS A 77 -14.43 11.07 14.15
N SER A 78 -14.02 10.43 13.06
CA SER A 78 -14.79 9.34 12.43
C SER A 78 -14.65 8.00 13.14
N THR A 79 -13.53 7.76 13.84
CA THR A 79 -13.28 6.51 14.57
C THR A 79 -14.01 6.45 15.91
N VAL A 80 -14.44 7.60 16.46
CA VAL A 80 -15.22 7.69 17.71
C VAL A 80 -16.69 7.94 17.38
N GLN A 81 -17.32 7.05 16.62
CA GLN A 81 -18.78 6.90 16.71
C GLN A 81 -19.08 6.02 17.92
N ILE A 82 -19.10 6.65 19.10
CA ILE A 82 -19.71 6.06 20.29
C ILE A 82 -21.19 5.91 19.94
N ASN A 83 -21.60 4.68 19.66
CA ASN A 83 -22.99 4.28 19.51
C ASN A 83 -23.70 4.72 20.79
N PRO A 84 -24.54 5.79 20.81
CA PRO A 84 -25.26 6.15 22.01
C PRO A 84 -26.30 5.05 22.22
N SER A 85 -25.98 4.16 23.15
CA SER A 85 -26.85 3.07 23.58
C SER A 85 -28.27 3.60 23.76
N SER A 86 -29.17 3.03 22.97
CA SER A 86 -30.61 3.20 23.06
C SER A 86 -31.09 3.04 24.51
N THR A 87 -31.35 4.17 25.15
CA THR A 87 -31.98 4.24 26.46
C THR A 87 -33.43 3.82 26.33
N THR A 88 -33.74 2.73 27.03
CA THR A 88 -35.07 2.21 27.38
C THR A 88 -36.13 3.30 27.53
N SER A 89 -37.07 3.36 26.59
CA SER A 89 -38.29 4.16 26.71
C SER A 89 -39.36 3.29 27.36
N VAL A 90 -39.61 3.56 28.64
CA VAL A 90 -40.65 2.95 29.46
C VAL A 90 -42.01 3.54 29.04
N ALA A 91 -43.02 2.67 29.07
CA ALA A 91 -44.42 2.90 28.76
C ALA A 91 -45.01 4.22 29.29
N SER A 92 -45.79 4.88 28.43
CA SER A 92 -46.90 5.74 28.87
C SER A 92 -48.11 5.48 27.97
N LEU A 93 -49.20 5.11 28.61
CA LEU A 93 -50.53 4.82 28.07
C LEU A 93 -51.41 6.07 28.20
N ALA A 94 -52.38 6.20 27.27
CA ALA A 94 -53.47 7.18 27.19
C ALA A 94 -53.02 8.60 26.76
N GLU A 95 -53.68 9.29 25.83
CA GLU A 95 -55.12 9.50 25.69
C GLU A 95 -55.51 9.89 24.24
N THR A 96 -56.79 9.70 23.97
CA THR A 96 -57.58 9.69 22.73
C THR A 96 -57.84 11.08 22.09
N VAL A 97 -58.52 11.04 20.92
CA VAL A 97 -59.34 12.07 20.23
C VAL A 97 -58.61 12.75 19.05
N ASP A 98 -58.88 12.55 17.75
CA ASP A 98 -60.08 12.52 16.86
C ASP A 98 -59.89 13.62 15.78
N SER A 99 -60.48 13.43 14.59
CA SER A 99 -60.55 14.33 13.40
C SER A 99 -59.75 13.91 12.14
N GLU A 100 -60.38 13.02 11.36
CA GLU A 100 -60.84 13.18 9.95
C GLU A 100 -59.94 13.65 8.77
N PRO A 101 -60.36 13.34 7.51
CA PRO A 101 -59.48 12.97 6.40
C PRO A 101 -59.36 14.04 5.31
N THR A 102 -58.33 13.93 4.45
CA THR A 102 -58.34 14.58 3.14
C THR A 102 -57.81 13.65 2.06
N GLU A 103 -58.70 13.34 1.12
CA GLU A 103 -58.47 12.77 -0.21
C GLU A 103 -57.49 13.61 -1.03
N GLN A 104 -56.60 12.94 -1.78
CA GLN A 104 -56.19 13.32 -3.15
C GLN A 104 -55.26 12.21 -3.68
N ALA A 105 -55.77 11.27 -4.48
CA ALA A 105 -56.03 11.37 -5.92
C ALA A 105 -54.75 11.20 -6.76
N SER A 106 -54.66 9.99 -7.34
CA SER A 106 -54.23 9.63 -8.69
C SER A 106 -53.20 10.51 -9.41
N GLN A 107 -52.08 9.91 -9.82
CA GLN A 107 -51.67 9.91 -11.23
C GLN A 107 -50.60 8.83 -11.51
N GLU A 108 -51.05 7.80 -12.22
CA GLU A 108 -50.30 7.06 -13.25
C GLU A 108 -50.01 8.02 -14.43
N PRO A 109 -48.99 7.79 -15.29
CA PRO A 109 -49.18 6.80 -16.36
C PRO A 109 -47.92 5.99 -16.79
N ALA A 110 -48.20 4.75 -17.21
CA ALA A 110 -47.80 4.06 -18.45
C ALA A 110 -46.33 4.17 -18.97
N GLU A 111 -45.63 3.03 -18.98
CA GLU A 111 -45.34 2.18 -20.17
C GLU A 111 -44.18 2.64 -21.06
N THR A 112 -43.11 1.85 -21.06
CA THR A 112 -42.54 1.35 -22.32
C THR A 112 -41.78 0.07 -22.04
N ALA A 113 -42.46 -1.04 -22.33
CA ALA A 113 -41.84 -2.33 -22.58
C ALA A 113 -41.08 -2.25 -23.90
N SER A 114 -39.86 -2.77 -23.93
CA SER A 114 -39.20 -3.18 -25.16
C SER A 114 -38.70 -4.59 -24.97
N ASP A 115 -39.40 -5.48 -25.67
CA ASP A 115 -38.98 -6.82 -26.03
C ASP A 115 -37.55 -6.80 -26.59
N ASN A 116 -36.72 -7.70 -26.09
CA ASN A 116 -35.65 -8.30 -26.89
C ASN A 116 -35.58 -9.78 -26.53
N ASP A 117 -36.43 -10.49 -27.23
CA ASP A 117 -36.39 -11.92 -27.48
C ASP A 117 -35.24 -12.20 -28.47
N ALA A 118 -34.24 -12.99 -28.07
CA ALA A 118 -33.43 -13.86 -28.93
C ALA A 118 -32.19 -14.39 -28.18
N SER A 119 -32.25 -15.67 -27.82
CA SER A 119 -31.27 -16.70 -28.19
C SER A 119 -31.09 -17.71 -27.07
N ASP A 120 -32.05 -18.64 -27.08
CA ASP A 120 -31.95 -19.98 -26.56
C ASP A 120 -30.63 -20.65 -26.97
N GLY A 121 -29.83 -21.02 -25.98
CA GLY A 121 -28.52 -21.64 -26.13
C GLY A 121 -28.41 -22.82 -25.17
N SER A 122 -29.13 -23.89 -25.47
CA SER A 122 -29.05 -25.15 -24.75
C SER A 122 -27.62 -25.69 -24.76
N VAL A 123 -26.96 -25.72 -23.61
CA VAL A 123 -25.74 -26.50 -23.42
C VAL A 123 -26.09 -27.79 -22.70
N SER A 124 -25.91 -28.88 -23.44
CA SER A 124 -26.24 -30.24 -23.07
C SER A 124 -25.55 -30.67 -21.77
N ALA A 125 -26.36 -31.22 -20.87
CA ALA A 125 -25.90 -31.99 -19.74
C ALA A 125 -25.04 -33.17 -20.21
N PHE A 126 -23.77 -33.20 -19.82
CA PHE A 126 -22.93 -34.38 -19.94
C PHE A 126 -23.41 -35.46 -18.97
N LYS A 127 -24.12 -36.44 -19.51
CA LYS A 127 -24.43 -37.73 -18.90
C LYS A 127 -23.17 -38.60 -18.96
N VAL A 128 -22.45 -38.74 -17.85
CA VAL A 128 -21.38 -39.74 -17.71
C VAL A 128 -21.98 -40.99 -17.07
N ALA A 129 -21.99 -42.09 -17.83
CA ALA A 129 -22.35 -43.42 -17.35
C ALA A 129 -21.19 -44.04 -16.55
N PRO A 130 -21.47 -44.98 -15.62
CA PRO A 130 -20.49 -45.53 -14.70
C PRO A 130 -19.63 -46.60 -15.38
N ALA A 131 -18.31 -46.47 -15.28
CA ALA A 131 -17.37 -47.52 -15.64
C ALA A 131 -16.88 -48.23 -14.37
N ALA A 132 -17.19 -49.52 -14.29
CA ALA A 132 -16.73 -50.43 -13.26
C ALA A 132 -15.26 -50.85 -13.50
N GLY A 133 -14.51 -50.91 -12.41
CA GLY A 133 -13.59 -51.99 -12.08
C GLY A 133 -12.29 -52.16 -12.88
N ALA A 134 -11.17 -51.78 -12.28
CA ALA A 134 -9.98 -52.63 -12.21
C ALA A 134 -9.03 -52.14 -11.09
N ASN A 135 -8.87 -52.96 -10.05
CA ASN A 135 -7.76 -52.89 -9.09
C ASN A 135 -6.42 -53.04 -9.85
N PRO A 136 -5.35 -52.43 -9.33
CA PRO A 136 -4.31 -53.30 -8.80
C PRO A 136 -3.83 -52.88 -7.41
N THR A 137 -3.83 -53.91 -6.56
CA THR A 137 -3.00 -54.08 -5.36
C THR A 137 -1.53 -53.76 -5.66
N ALA A 138 -0.94 -52.83 -4.90
CA ALA A 138 0.50 -52.83 -4.65
C ALA A 138 0.84 -52.05 -3.36
N THR A 139 1.13 -52.83 -2.33
CA THR A 139 2.24 -52.68 -1.38
C THR A 139 2.37 -51.35 -0.64
N ALA A 140 1.86 -51.38 0.60
CA ALA A 140 2.18 -50.44 1.65
C ALA A 140 3.67 -50.50 2.02
N THR A 141 4.34 -49.35 1.95
CA THR A 141 5.59 -49.08 2.67
C THR A 141 5.25 -48.09 3.78
N PRO A 142 5.42 -48.45 5.07
CA PRO A 142 5.18 -47.52 6.16
C PRO A 142 6.39 -46.59 6.28
N THR A 143 6.37 -45.45 5.60
CA THR A 143 7.27 -44.34 5.93
C THR A 143 6.64 -43.56 7.08
N THR A 144 7.03 -43.94 8.29
CA THR A 144 6.92 -43.12 9.49
C THR A 144 7.74 -41.84 9.29
N THR A 145 7.11 -40.79 8.77
CA THR A 145 7.59 -39.42 8.96
C THR A 145 6.85 -38.86 10.17
N PRO A 146 7.56 -38.42 11.22
CA PRO A 146 6.90 -37.91 12.42
C PRO A 146 6.10 -36.67 12.04
N ALA A 147 4.85 -36.64 12.48
CA ALA A 147 4.08 -35.44 12.61
C ALA A 147 4.90 -34.42 13.41
N GLU A 148 5.44 -33.42 12.72
CA GLU A 148 5.92 -32.17 13.31
C GLU A 148 4.68 -31.39 13.75
N LYS A 149 4.07 -31.93 14.80
CA LYS A 149 2.92 -31.40 15.49
C LYS A 149 3.40 -30.17 16.22
N SER A 150 3.36 -29.03 15.54
CA SER A 150 3.36 -27.66 16.07
C SER A 150 3.87 -27.61 17.51
N ALA A 151 5.19 -27.78 17.68
CA ALA A 151 5.84 -27.54 18.94
C ALA A 151 5.66 -26.04 19.19
N ARG A 152 4.63 -25.70 19.96
CA ARG A 152 4.45 -24.38 20.55
C ARG A 152 5.81 -24.05 21.13
N ALA A 153 6.47 -23.06 20.53
CA ALA A 153 7.79 -22.61 20.92
C ALA A 153 7.81 -22.56 22.44
N GLY A 154 8.73 -23.31 23.06
CA GLY A 154 8.90 -23.30 24.51
C GLY A 154 8.86 -21.86 24.97
N ALA A 155 8.04 -21.59 26.00
CA ALA A 155 7.72 -20.24 26.47
C ALA A 155 8.97 -19.37 26.42
N LYS A 156 9.06 -18.52 25.40
CA LYS A 156 10.13 -17.54 25.29
C LYS A 156 9.79 -16.47 26.32
N ASP A 157 10.76 -16.13 27.16
CA ASP A 157 10.58 -15.06 28.12
C ASP A 157 10.36 -13.74 27.36
N GLY A 158 9.30 -13.02 27.69
CA GLY A 158 8.97 -11.74 27.07
C GLY A 158 7.86 -11.81 26.01
N SER A 159 7.31 -10.63 25.68
CA SER A 159 6.24 -10.54 24.67
C SER A 159 6.84 -10.54 23.26
N HIS A 160 6.21 -11.24 22.34
CA HIS A 160 6.67 -11.43 20.97
C HIS A 160 5.60 -11.00 19.96
N LEU A 161 6.08 -10.41 18.87
CA LEU A 161 5.32 -10.20 17.64
C LEU A 161 5.76 -11.22 16.61
N ILE A 162 4.83 -12.05 16.16
CA ILE A 162 5.08 -13.05 15.14
C ILE A 162 4.39 -12.62 13.85
N VAL A 163 5.15 -12.54 12.76
CA VAL A 163 4.66 -12.16 11.43
C VAL A 163 4.85 -13.34 10.48
N TYR A 164 3.76 -13.80 9.89
CA TYR A 164 3.75 -14.87 8.91
C TYR A 164 3.49 -14.29 7.52
N TYR A 165 4.37 -14.60 6.58
CA TYR A 165 4.16 -14.31 5.17
C TYR A 165 3.66 -15.59 4.52
N ALA A 166 2.48 -15.54 3.91
CA ALA A 166 1.79 -16.74 3.47
C ALA A 166 1.17 -16.57 2.09
N GLU A 167 1.09 -17.68 1.36
CA GLU A 167 0.19 -17.83 0.24
C GLU A 167 -1.14 -18.40 0.73
N VAL A 168 -2.24 -17.72 0.42
CA VAL A 168 -3.59 -18.11 0.87
C VAL A 168 -4.49 -18.32 -0.33
N GLY A 169 -5.07 -19.52 -0.45
CA GLY A 169 -6.08 -19.79 -1.47
C GLY A 169 -7.29 -18.86 -1.35
N ARG A 170 -7.83 -18.38 -2.48
CA ARG A 170 -8.89 -17.36 -2.51
C ARG A 170 -10.16 -17.73 -1.73
N GLY A 171 -10.54 -19.01 -1.71
CA GLY A 171 -11.65 -19.49 -0.87
C GLY A 171 -11.41 -19.28 0.64
N SER A 172 -10.19 -19.58 1.12
CA SER A 172 -9.80 -19.34 2.52
C SER A 172 -9.67 -17.86 2.84
N LEU A 173 -9.14 -17.06 1.90
CA LEU A 173 -9.06 -15.61 2.04
C LEU A 173 -10.45 -14.99 2.19
N ASN A 174 -11.41 -15.40 1.36
CA ASN A 174 -12.80 -14.92 1.46
C ASN A 174 -13.42 -15.24 2.82
N ALA A 175 -13.14 -16.42 3.37
CA ALA A 175 -13.59 -16.80 4.72
C ALA A 175 -12.92 -15.95 5.81
N ILE A 176 -11.62 -15.65 5.69
CA ILE A 176 -10.87 -14.78 6.60
C ILE A 176 -11.44 -13.35 6.55
N MET A 177 -11.66 -12.80 5.36
CA MET A 177 -12.26 -11.47 5.19
C MET A 177 -13.69 -11.42 5.74
N GLY A 178 -14.50 -12.48 5.52
CA GLY A 178 -15.84 -12.59 6.09
C GLY A 178 -15.83 -12.62 7.62
N ALA A 179 -14.94 -13.40 8.23
CA ALA A 179 -14.74 -13.43 9.67
C ALA A 179 -14.29 -12.05 10.20
N SER A 180 -13.41 -11.36 9.48
CA SER A 180 -12.94 -10.03 9.87
C SER A 180 -14.04 -8.98 9.84
N ARG A 181 -14.90 -8.98 8.82
CA ARG A 181 -16.07 -8.08 8.73
C ARG A 181 -16.98 -8.20 9.95
N SER A 182 -17.11 -9.41 10.52
CA SER A 182 -17.93 -9.63 11.72
C SER A 182 -17.36 -8.97 12.99
N THR A 183 -16.08 -8.57 12.98
CA THR A 183 -15.44 -7.87 14.12
C THR A 183 -15.67 -6.36 14.08
N GLY A 184 -16.18 -5.81 12.97
CA GLY A 184 -16.32 -4.36 12.77
C GLY A 184 -15.01 -3.63 12.47
N GLN A 185 -13.87 -4.33 12.44
CA GLN A 185 -12.53 -3.76 12.20
C GLN A 185 -11.93 -4.24 10.86
N PHE A 186 -12.76 -4.34 9.82
CA PHE A 186 -12.32 -4.67 8.47
C PHE A 186 -12.14 -3.40 7.65
N MET A 187 -10.97 -3.23 7.06
CA MET A 187 -10.63 -2.11 6.18
C MET A 187 -10.42 -2.65 4.76
N ASN A 188 -11.10 -2.03 3.79
CA ASN A 188 -10.93 -2.33 2.38
C ASN A 188 -10.50 -1.07 1.63
N PHE A 189 -9.31 -1.11 1.05
CA PHE A 189 -8.77 -0.06 0.21
C PHE A 189 -8.80 -0.52 -1.25
N ASN A 190 -8.50 0.38 -2.18
CA ASN A 190 -8.51 0.05 -3.60
C ASN A 190 -7.49 -1.06 -3.94
N ASP A 191 -6.35 -1.07 -3.26
CA ASP A 191 -5.22 -1.93 -3.60
C ASP A 191 -4.97 -3.06 -2.59
N TYR A 192 -5.58 -3.00 -1.40
CA TYR A 192 -5.33 -3.96 -0.32
C TYR A 192 -6.49 -4.02 0.66
N ALA A 193 -6.55 -5.11 1.42
CA ALA A 193 -7.50 -5.29 2.49
C ALA A 193 -6.77 -5.66 3.78
N ALA A 194 -7.31 -5.22 4.91
CA ALA A 194 -6.73 -5.48 6.21
C ALA A 194 -7.82 -5.68 7.27
N GLY A 195 -7.51 -6.40 8.34
CA GLY A 195 -8.44 -6.44 9.46
C GLY A 195 -8.08 -7.47 10.53
N ILE A 196 -8.93 -7.50 11.55
CA ILE A 196 -8.78 -8.42 12.69
C ILE A 196 -9.25 -9.81 12.31
N LEU A 197 -8.48 -10.81 12.75
CA LEU A 197 -8.75 -12.22 12.54
C LEU A 197 -9.08 -12.88 13.88
N PRO A 198 -10.32 -13.36 14.08
CA PRO A 198 -10.63 -14.13 15.28
C PRO A 198 -9.87 -15.47 15.24
N THR A 199 -9.16 -15.81 16.32
CA THR A 199 -8.39 -17.06 16.45
C THR A 199 -7.37 -17.26 15.34
N VAL A 200 -6.24 -16.55 15.43
CA VAL A 200 -5.17 -16.58 14.43
C VAL A 200 -4.67 -18.01 14.14
N ASP A 201 -4.47 -18.83 15.18
CA ASP A 201 -4.02 -20.22 15.07
C ASP A 201 -4.90 -21.10 14.18
N SER A 202 -6.22 -20.98 14.31
CA SER A 202 -7.16 -21.82 13.57
C SER A 202 -7.21 -21.45 12.09
N ASN A 203 -6.84 -20.22 11.76
CA ASN A 203 -6.82 -19.72 10.41
C ASN A 203 -5.50 -20.04 9.74
N ILE A 204 -4.36 -19.78 10.39
CA ILE A 204 -3.02 -20.01 9.83
C ILE A 204 -2.77 -21.49 9.52
N ASN A 205 -3.28 -22.41 10.35
CA ASN A 205 -3.06 -23.84 10.19
C ASN A 205 -4.01 -24.52 9.17
N ARG A 206 -4.74 -23.76 8.35
CA ARG A 206 -5.62 -24.32 7.32
C ARG A 206 -4.80 -24.91 6.17
N PRO A 207 -5.23 -26.03 5.57
CA PRO A 207 -4.46 -26.70 4.51
C PRO A 207 -4.31 -25.88 3.22
N GLN A 208 -5.14 -24.87 3.00
CA GLN A 208 -5.05 -23.95 1.86
C GLN A 208 -4.14 -22.73 2.13
N ILE A 209 -3.44 -22.70 3.27
CA ILE A 209 -2.46 -21.68 3.62
C ILE A 209 -1.08 -22.33 3.60
N THR A 210 -0.17 -21.73 2.85
CA THR A 210 1.23 -22.14 2.81
C THR A 210 2.08 -21.03 3.40
N ILE A 211 2.72 -21.30 4.54
CA ILE A 211 3.63 -20.35 5.18
C ILE A 211 4.93 -20.33 4.39
N LEU A 212 5.28 -19.15 3.90
CA LEU A 212 6.47 -18.91 3.10
C LEU A 212 7.64 -18.53 4.02
N HIS A 213 7.39 -17.61 4.94
CA HIS A 213 8.37 -17.12 5.91
C HIS A 213 7.71 -16.80 7.25
N LYS A 214 8.46 -16.98 8.34
CA LYS A 214 8.03 -16.65 9.70
C LYS A 214 9.08 -15.75 10.35
N GLU A 215 8.65 -14.58 10.79
CA GLU A 215 9.47 -13.62 11.50
C GLU A 215 9.00 -13.53 12.96
N ASP A 216 9.91 -13.67 13.91
CA ASP A 216 9.62 -13.61 15.35
C ASP A 216 10.47 -12.52 15.99
N ARG A 217 9.82 -11.49 16.53
CA ARG A 217 10.47 -10.30 17.10
C ARG A 217 10.05 -10.12 18.54
N ALA A 218 11.03 -10.10 19.44
CA ALA A 218 10.82 -9.74 20.84
C ALA A 218 10.43 -8.25 20.97
N LEU A 219 9.49 -7.96 21.88
CA LEU A 219 9.01 -6.62 22.20
C LEU A 219 9.70 -6.09 23.45
N ASP A 220 11.04 -6.04 23.43
CA ASP A 220 11.89 -5.65 24.58
C ASP A 220 11.89 -4.13 24.82
N GLY A 221 10.71 -3.53 24.94
CA GLY A 221 10.51 -2.08 25.11
C GLY A 221 10.72 -1.25 23.84
N ALA A 222 11.03 -1.89 22.70
CA ALA A 222 11.13 -1.22 21.42
C ALA A 222 9.74 -0.70 20.97
N ARG A 223 9.61 0.61 20.80
CA ARG A 223 8.39 1.23 20.25
C ARG A 223 8.28 1.05 18.74
N THR A 224 9.38 0.81 18.06
CA THR A 224 9.42 0.68 16.60
C THR A 224 10.20 -0.55 16.20
N LEU A 225 9.65 -1.36 15.30
CA LEU A 225 10.33 -2.48 14.67
C LEU A 225 10.37 -2.27 13.18
N GLN A 226 11.51 -2.56 12.55
CA GLN A 226 11.66 -2.46 11.11
C GLN A 226 12.56 -3.57 10.59
N TRP A 227 12.18 -4.15 9.46
CA TRP A 227 13.03 -5.05 8.68
C TRP A 227 12.66 -5.00 7.20
N SER A 228 13.56 -5.46 6.34
CA SER A 228 13.36 -5.48 4.90
C SER A 228 13.82 -6.80 4.28
N TYR A 229 13.10 -7.19 3.22
CA TYR A 229 13.47 -8.25 2.30
C TYR A 229 13.59 -7.60 0.92
N SER A 230 14.81 -7.31 0.49
CA SER A 230 15.08 -6.61 -0.76
C SER A 230 16.30 -7.15 -1.48
N ILE A 231 16.33 -6.93 -2.80
CA ILE A 231 17.51 -7.09 -3.65
C ILE A 231 17.80 -5.77 -4.35
N LYS A 232 19.04 -5.54 -4.77
CA LYS A 232 19.39 -4.36 -5.56
C LYS A 232 18.94 -4.53 -7.01
N ASP A 233 18.40 -3.48 -7.64
CA ASP A 233 18.10 -3.52 -9.07
C ASP A 233 19.40 -3.65 -9.86
N ARG A 234 19.42 -4.55 -10.85
CA ARG A 234 20.62 -4.82 -11.66
C ARG A 234 20.97 -3.62 -12.56
N ARG A 235 19.97 -2.86 -12.99
CA ARG A 235 20.14 -1.67 -13.83
C ARG A 235 20.56 -0.44 -13.03
N ASP A 236 20.08 -0.35 -11.79
CA ASP A 236 20.38 0.75 -10.87
C ASP A 236 20.59 0.21 -9.44
N PRO A 237 21.83 -0.10 -9.03
CA PRO A 237 22.13 -0.63 -7.71
C PRO A 237 21.79 0.30 -6.53
N SER A 238 21.42 1.56 -6.81
CA SER A 238 20.94 2.49 -5.78
C SER A 238 19.47 2.23 -5.38
N VAL A 239 18.74 1.48 -6.21
CA VAL A 239 17.35 1.11 -5.99
C VAL A 239 17.27 -0.29 -5.39
N GLU A 240 16.54 -0.42 -4.29
CA GLU A 240 16.22 -1.71 -3.68
C GLU A 240 14.78 -2.12 -4.02
N ILE A 241 14.63 -3.31 -4.59
CA ILE A 241 13.35 -3.91 -4.97
C ILE A 241 12.99 -4.94 -3.91
N GLY A 242 11.78 -4.82 -3.34
CA GLY A 242 11.34 -5.72 -2.29
C GLY A 242 10.26 -5.15 -1.37
N LEU A 243 10.22 -5.69 -0.15
CA LEU A 243 9.27 -5.35 0.89
C LEU A 243 10.02 -4.86 2.14
N THR A 244 9.56 -3.74 2.69
CA THR A 244 9.99 -3.24 3.99
C THR A 244 8.78 -3.20 4.91
N THR A 245 8.92 -3.79 6.09
CA THR A 245 7.88 -3.85 7.12
C THR A 245 8.26 -2.91 8.25
N PHE A 246 7.35 -2.01 8.60
CA PHE A 246 7.51 -1.07 9.71
C PHE A 246 6.35 -1.23 10.69
N PHE A 247 6.68 -1.37 11.97
CA PHE A 247 5.72 -1.39 13.07
C PHE A 247 6.02 -0.24 14.02
N GLU A 248 4.99 0.51 14.38
CA GLU A 248 5.01 1.50 15.45
C GLU A 248 4.02 1.06 16.53
N ILE A 249 4.56 0.56 17.63
CA ILE A 249 3.81 0.11 18.80
C ILE A 249 3.44 1.33 19.63
N SER A 250 2.13 1.58 19.72
CA SER A 250 1.59 2.69 20.50
C SER A 250 1.42 2.29 21.96
N GLU A 251 0.85 1.10 22.21
CA GLU A 251 0.46 0.66 23.54
C GLU A 251 0.52 -0.87 23.64
N ILE A 252 1.03 -1.35 24.77
CA ILE A 252 0.97 -2.75 25.20
C ILE A 252 0.29 -2.76 26.57
N GLU A 253 -1.00 -3.11 26.61
CA GLU A 253 -1.76 -3.16 27.86
C GLU A 253 -2.34 -4.57 28.07
N GLY A 254 -1.86 -5.25 29.10
CA GLY A 254 -2.35 -6.59 29.46
C GLY A 254 -2.07 -7.63 28.37
N ASN A 255 -3.11 -7.97 27.59
CA ASN A 255 -3.05 -8.91 26.47
C ASN A 255 -3.37 -8.22 25.13
N ILE A 256 -3.42 -6.90 25.10
CA ILE A 256 -3.78 -6.10 23.93
C ILE A 256 -2.53 -5.36 23.46
N LEU A 257 -2.25 -5.48 22.16
CA LEU A 257 -1.21 -4.75 21.45
C LEU A 257 -1.89 -3.82 20.43
N ARG A 258 -1.59 -2.53 20.52
CA ARG A 258 -2.07 -1.51 19.58
C ARG A 258 -0.91 -0.85 18.87
N GLY A 259 -1.07 -0.59 17.59
CA GLY A 259 -0.05 0.10 16.82
C GLY A 259 -0.43 0.37 15.37
N ASN A 260 0.54 0.93 14.66
CA ASN A 260 0.50 1.14 13.24
C ASN A 260 1.44 0.15 12.55
N LEU A 261 0.93 -0.47 11.50
CA LEU A 261 1.69 -1.26 10.54
C LEU A 261 1.83 -0.43 9.27
N GLU A 262 3.02 -0.41 8.69
CA GLU A 262 3.22 0.08 7.33
C GLU A 262 4.05 -0.94 6.56
N ILE A 263 3.48 -1.49 5.48
CA ILE A 263 4.27 -2.22 4.50
C ILE A 263 4.61 -1.28 3.35
N GLN A 264 5.89 -1.20 3.01
CA GLN A 264 6.37 -0.48 1.85
C GLN A 264 6.86 -1.48 0.82
N ARG A 265 6.33 -1.38 -0.40
CA ARG A 265 6.75 -2.19 -1.55
C ARG A 265 7.44 -1.30 -2.55
N THR A 266 8.68 -1.63 -2.90
CA THR A 266 9.36 -1.05 -4.06
C THR A 266 9.38 -2.08 -5.18
N TRP A 267 8.69 -1.82 -6.29
CA TRP A 267 8.45 -2.81 -7.36
C TRP A 267 8.45 -2.17 -8.75
N LYS A 268 8.69 -2.96 -9.81
CA LYS A 268 8.48 -2.53 -11.20
C LYS A 268 7.02 -2.76 -11.59
N ASP A 269 6.23 -1.70 -11.51
CA ASP A 269 4.81 -1.71 -11.85
C ASP A 269 4.58 -1.15 -13.26
N PRO A 270 3.57 -1.64 -14.01
CA PRO A 270 3.20 -1.06 -15.30
C PRO A 270 2.61 0.34 -15.10
N THR A 271 3.02 1.27 -15.95
CA THR A 271 2.42 2.59 -16.07
C THR A 271 1.21 2.56 -17.02
N PRO A 272 0.33 3.56 -17.00
CA PRO A 272 -0.75 3.68 -17.98
C PRO A 272 -0.27 3.73 -19.44
N ALA A 273 1.00 4.10 -19.67
CA ALA A 273 1.63 4.11 -20.99
C ALA A 273 2.18 2.74 -21.42
N GLY A 274 2.05 1.70 -20.60
CA GLY A 274 2.57 0.36 -20.86
C GLY A 274 4.08 0.21 -20.63
N THR A 275 4.76 1.23 -20.09
CA THR A 275 6.15 1.12 -19.64
C THR A 275 6.20 0.56 -18.21
N PHE A 276 7.33 -0.01 -17.80
CA PHE A 276 7.53 -0.45 -16.42
C PHE A 276 8.42 0.55 -15.68
N GLU A 277 7.94 1.06 -14.56
CA GLU A 277 8.69 1.99 -13.72
C GLU A 277 8.79 1.44 -12.30
N VAL A 278 9.91 1.72 -11.63
CA VAL A 278 10.05 1.40 -10.22
C VAL A 278 9.16 2.34 -9.42
N GLN A 279 8.15 1.79 -8.76
CA GLN A 279 7.24 2.51 -7.88
C GLN A 279 7.42 2.05 -6.45
N ARG A 280 7.40 3.00 -5.53
CA ARG A 280 7.32 2.74 -4.08
C ARG A 280 5.88 2.99 -3.63
N LYS A 281 5.19 1.92 -3.23
CA LYS A 281 3.83 1.95 -2.67
C LYS A 281 3.87 1.69 -1.17
N SER A 282 2.99 2.34 -0.42
CA SER A 282 2.87 2.20 1.03
C SER A 282 1.46 1.72 1.37
N PHE A 283 1.39 0.75 2.28
CA PHE A 283 0.16 0.06 2.71
C PHE A 283 0.04 0.22 4.25
N PRO A 284 -0.45 1.37 4.72
CA PRO A 284 -0.61 1.63 6.15
C PRO A 284 -1.83 0.90 6.70
N ALA A 285 -1.75 0.41 7.92
CA ALA A 285 -2.91 -0.13 8.62
C ALA A 285 -2.75 0.04 10.12
N ILE A 286 -3.84 0.40 10.80
CA ILE A 286 -3.88 0.46 12.26
C ILE A 286 -4.41 -0.88 12.75
N PHE A 287 -3.80 -1.42 13.81
CA PHE A 287 -4.22 -2.69 14.37
C PHE A 287 -4.37 -2.62 15.89
N GLU A 288 -5.32 -3.41 16.39
CA GLU A 288 -5.52 -3.69 17.80
C GLU A 288 -5.72 -5.20 17.95
N ILE A 289 -4.67 -5.90 18.37
CA ILE A 289 -4.70 -7.36 18.53
C ILE A 289 -4.63 -7.76 19.99
N GLY A 290 -5.63 -8.50 20.44
CA GLY A 290 -5.61 -9.23 21.71
C GLY A 290 -4.87 -10.57 21.60
N GLY A 291 -4.52 -11.18 22.74
CA GLY A 291 -3.73 -12.43 22.79
C GLY A 291 -4.34 -13.70 22.16
N ARG A 292 -5.53 -13.61 21.55
CA ARG A 292 -6.14 -14.71 20.74
C ARG A 292 -6.59 -14.25 19.35
N THR A 293 -6.47 -12.97 19.05
CA THR A 293 -6.83 -12.39 17.76
C THR A 293 -5.57 -12.10 16.99
N GLY A 294 -5.61 -12.30 15.69
CA GLY A 294 -4.55 -11.84 14.80
C GLY A 294 -4.98 -10.60 14.04
N PHE A 295 -4.06 -10.07 13.26
CA PHE A 295 -4.33 -9.12 12.20
C PHE A 295 -3.87 -9.72 10.88
N PHE A 296 -4.53 -9.39 9.78
CA PHE A 296 -4.05 -9.76 8.44
C PHE A 296 -4.04 -8.57 7.50
N LEU A 297 -3.17 -8.65 6.49
CA LEU A 297 -3.05 -7.71 5.39
C LEU A 297 -2.91 -8.51 4.09
N ALA A 298 -3.74 -8.23 3.08
CA ALA A 298 -3.77 -8.94 1.80
C ALA A 298 -3.76 -7.97 0.61
N GLY A 299 -3.24 -8.40 -0.55
CA GLY A 299 -3.17 -7.58 -1.78
C GLY A 299 -1.89 -6.74 -1.92
N VAL A 300 -0.94 -6.93 -1.00
CA VAL A 300 0.32 -6.15 -0.99
C VAL A 300 1.27 -6.58 -2.12
N MET A 301 1.21 -7.83 -2.59
CA MET A 301 2.10 -8.35 -3.64
C MET A 301 1.36 -8.46 -4.98
N PRO A 302 1.93 -7.99 -6.10
CA PRO A 302 1.33 -8.22 -7.40
C PRO A 302 1.54 -9.69 -7.86
N PRO A 303 0.58 -10.29 -8.59
CA PRO A 303 0.67 -11.68 -9.06
C PRO A 303 1.75 -11.91 -10.14
N HIS A 304 2.21 -10.84 -10.77
CA HIS A 304 3.22 -10.88 -11.82
C HIS A 304 4.42 -10.01 -11.46
N SER A 305 5.60 -10.60 -11.59
CA SER A 305 6.89 -9.91 -11.54
C SER A 305 7.34 -9.63 -12.97
N ASN A 306 7.68 -8.37 -13.27
CA ASN A 306 8.33 -7.98 -14.53
C ASN A 306 9.82 -7.70 -14.31
N LEU A 307 10.41 -8.38 -13.33
CA LEU A 307 11.80 -8.20 -12.91
C LEU A 307 12.71 -9.14 -13.70
N GLU A 308 13.79 -8.61 -14.26
CA GLU A 308 14.79 -9.42 -14.99
C GLU A 308 15.51 -10.42 -14.08
N ASN A 309 15.54 -10.17 -12.78
CA ASN A 309 16.22 -10.97 -11.76
C ASN A 309 15.22 -11.62 -10.78
N GLU A 310 14.09 -12.11 -11.29
CA GLU A 310 13.09 -12.82 -10.46
C GLU A 310 13.70 -14.03 -9.73
N ASP A 311 14.71 -14.70 -10.31
CA ASP A 311 15.40 -15.82 -9.67
C ASP A 311 16.18 -15.45 -8.40
N GLU A 312 16.81 -14.28 -8.38
CA GLU A 312 17.50 -13.76 -7.18
C GLU A 312 16.47 -13.37 -6.11
N LEU A 313 15.35 -12.77 -6.52
CA LEU A 313 14.30 -12.34 -5.62
C LEU A 313 13.63 -13.55 -4.94
N THR A 314 13.28 -14.56 -5.74
CA THR A 314 12.64 -15.80 -5.27
C THR A 314 13.57 -16.71 -4.47
N ALA A 315 14.86 -16.38 -4.38
CA ALA A 315 15.77 -17.00 -3.41
C ALA A 315 15.43 -16.60 -1.97
N ILE A 316 14.77 -15.46 -1.77
CA ILE A 316 14.24 -15.04 -0.46
C ILE A 316 12.87 -15.68 -0.26
N ASP A 317 12.66 -16.28 0.92
CA ASP A 317 11.48 -17.10 1.24
C ASP A 317 10.15 -16.39 0.98
N VAL A 318 10.03 -15.11 1.38
CA VAL A 318 8.81 -14.30 1.20
C VAL A 318 8.40 -14.20 -0.27
N PHE A 319 9.35 -14.17 -1.20
CA PHE A 319 9.08 -14.01 -2.62
C PHE A 319 8.93 -15.33 -3.37
N LYS A 320 9.08 -16.50 -2.72
CA LYS A 320 8.82 -17.81 -3.34
C LYS A 320 7.40 -17.93 -3.90
N ILE A 321 6.45 -17.15 -3.37
CA ILE A 321 5.09 -17.06 -3.91
C ILE A 321 5.03 -16.68 -5.38
N LEU A 322 6.00 -15.92 -5.89
CA LEU A 322 6.04 -15.53 -7.30
C LEU A 322 6.22 -16.73 -8.22
N ARG A 323 6.72 -17.87 -7.73
CA ARG A 323 6.81 -19.13 -8.47
C ARG A 323 5.53 -19.97 -8.40
N SER A 324 4.58 -19.62 -7.53
CA SER A 324 3.33 -20.37 -7.39
C SER A 324 2.44 -20.20 -8.64
N PRO A 325 2.06 -21.31 -9.31
CA PRO A 325 1.12 -21.24 -10.42
C PRO A 325 -0.24 -20.69 -9.99
N ARG A 326 -0.67 -20.98 -8.76
CA ARG A 326 -1.96 -20.52 -8.20
C ARG A 326 -1.97 -19.02 -7.99
N PHE A 327 -0.85 -18.46 -7.51
CA PHE A 327 -0.73 -17.02 -7.29
C PHE A 327 -0.73 -16.27 -8.63
N ARG A 328 0.04 -16.77 -9.60
CA ARG A 328 0.07 -16.22 -10.97
C ARG A 328 -1.28 -16.33 -11.69
N ALA A 329 -2.07 -17.38 -11.41
CA ALA A 329 -3.42 -17.54 -11.93
C ALA A 329 -4.48 -16.70 -11.20
N GLY A 330 -4.15 -16.09 -10.05
CA GLY A 330 -5.09 -15.38 -9.20
C GLY A 330 -5.99 -16.28 -8.34
N ASP A 331 -5.65 -17.57 -8.20
CA ASP A 331 -6.36 -18.54 -7.34
C ASP A 331 -5.91 -18.48 -5.87
N SER A 332 -4.78 -17.82 -5.61
CA SER A 332 -4.26 -17.52 -4.28
C SER A 332 -3.78 -16.07 -4.20
N GLU A 333 -3.50 -15.62 -2.99
CA GLU A 333 -3.10 -14.25 -2.69
C GLU A 333 -1.94 -14.24 -1.68
N PHE A 334 -1.12 -13.20 -1.72
CA PHE A 334 -0.12 -12.95 -0.70
C PHE A 334 -0.75 -12.29 0.53
N VAL A 335 -0.61 -12.94 1.68
CA VAL A 335 -1.20 -12.47 2.95
C VAL A 335 -0.14 -12.42 4.04
N ILE A 336 -0.11 -11.32 4.77
CA ILE A 336 0.71 -11.13 5.96
C ILE A 336 -0.20 -11.31 7.16
N PHE A 337 0.07 -12.30 8.02
CA PHE A 337 -0.59 -12.47 9.30
C PHE A 337 0.30 -11.97 10.42
N ILE A 338 -0.32 -11.37 11.43
CA ILE A 338 0.36 -10.82 12.60
C ILE A 338 -0.31 -11.40 13.85
N GLU A 339 0.51 -11.95 14.72
CA GLU A 339 0.13 -12.56 15.99
C GLU A 339 0.91 -11.91 17.13
N PHE A 340 0.22 -11.59 18.21
CA PHE A 340 0.83 -11.14 19.45
C PHE A 340 0.84 -12.28 20.47
N VAL A 341 2.05 -12.71 20.85
CA VAL A 341 2.25 -13.75 21.86
C VAL A 341 2.79 -13.09 23.11
N LYS A 342 2.01 -13.09 24.18
CA LYS A 342 2.47 -12.60 25.47
C LYS A 342 3.42 -13.61 26.13
N GLY A 343 4.55 -13.11 26.63
CA GLY A 343 5.47 -13.88 27.47
C GLY A 343 4.83 -14.22 28.82
N ASN A 344 5.16 -15.40 29.34
CA ASN A 344 4.64 -15.85 30.63
C ASN A 344 5.17 -15.05 31.82
#